data_AF-A0A3B9PYL6-F1
#
_entry.id   AF-A0A3B9PYL6-F1
#
_cell.length_a   1.000
_cell.length_b   1.000
_cell.length_c   1.000
_cell.angle_alpha   90.00
_cell.angle_beta   90.00
_cell.angle_gamma   90.00
#
_symmetry.space_group_name_H-M   'P 1'
#
loop_
_entity.id
_entity.type
_entity.pdbx_description
1 polymer ?
#
loop_
_entity_poly.entity_id
_entity_poly.type
_entity_poly.pdbx_seq_one_letter_code
_entity_poly.pdbx_strand_id
1 'polypeptide(L)'
;EQQLVLIARGLAQKCPILLMDEPTAHLDLSNQHRVLEIVHQLGQQDLSFIISSHEPNDALAYADNVLLLSGGWVTEVGTPQEVLTEPLLSSVYDIQTEVIYQHENGAKKARAILPRRPLVVKPESLHEEDSFLSKVFRNRKEKPQIILVTGLSGSGKTSWCTQIIKEAAALGHSVEGILSPGIFDSERKSGIEVVDLASGERKRLARLREEGRGEISTPRWVFDPDALDWANQRLQNSAGSDLLIIDELGPLEFLRNKGLLAGLERLDQGQFQIACVVVRSSLLSKALQRWPSAHVVRGRL
;
A
#
# COMPACT_ATOMS: atom_id res chain seq x y z
N GLU A 1 -19.10 -31.78 -6.54
CA GLU A 1 -20.26 -32.61 -6.14
C GLU A 1 -20.63 -32.47 -4.65
N GLN A 2 -19.69 -32.58 -3.71
CA GLN A 2 -19.97 -32.48 -2.26
C GLN A 2 -20.69 -31.17 -1.84
N GLN A 3 -20.32 -30.03 -2.43
CA GLN A 3 -20.95 -28.73 -2.11
C GLN A 3 -22.44 -28.67 -2.50
N LEU A 4 -22.80 -29.23 -3.65
CA LEU A 4 -24.19 -29.30 -4.09
C LEU A 4 -25.04 -30.20 -3.19
N VAL A 5 -24.44 -31.24 -2.61
CA VAL A 5 -25.12 -32.11 -1.63
C VAL A 5 -25.42 -31.35 -0.35
N LEU A 6 -24.53 -30.47 0.11
CA LEU A 6 -24.77 -29.62 1.29
C LEU A 6 -25.90 -28.62 1.06
N ILE A 7 -25.95 -28.00 -0.13
CA ILE A 7 -27.06 -27.14 -0.55
C ILE A 7 -28.36 -27.93 -0.55
N ALA A 8 -28.39 -29.09 -1.24
CA ALA A 8 -29.57 -29.94 -1.32
C ALA A 8 -30.09 -30.37 0.07
N ARG A 9 -29.18 -30.65 1.02
CA ARG A 9 -29.53 -30.98 2.40
C ARG A 9 -30.20 -29.80 3.12
N GLY A 10 -29.69 -28.58 2.95
CA GLY A 10 -30.31 -27.38 3.53
C GLY A 10 -31.70 -27.10 2.95
N LEU A 11 -31.84 -27.28 1.63
CA LEU A 11 -33.13 -27.15 0.95
C LEU A 11 -34.16 -28.18 1.43
N ALA A 12 -33.75 -29.44 1.60
CA ALA A 12 -34.62 -30.50 2.11
C ALA A 12 -35.14 -30.22 3.53
N GLN A 13 -34.36 -29.49 4.33
CA GLN A 13 -34.73 -29.06 5.69
C GLN A 13 -35.60 -27.79 5.71
N LYS A 14 -35.88 -27.18 4.54
CA LYS A 14 -36.61 -25.91 4.39
C LYS A 14 -35.97 -24.78 5.20
N CYS A 15 -34.64 -24.74 5.26
CA CYS A 15 -33.92 -23.66 5.94
C CYS A 15 -34.08 -22.36 5.13
N PRO A 16 -34.59 -21.26 5.72
CA PRO A 16 -34.73 -19.99 5.01
C PRO A 16 -33.38 -19.27 4.82
N ILE A 17 -32.37 -19.62 5.61
CA ILE A 17 -31.03 -19.05 5.56
C ILE A 17 -30.00 -20.16 5.55
N LEU A 18 -29.04 -20.10 4.62
CA LEU A 18 -27.92 -21.02 4.51
C LEU A 18 -26.60 -20.25 4.69
N LEU A 19 -25.81 -20.66 5.68
CA LEU A 19 -24.44 -20.19 5.87
C LEU A 19 -23.48 -21.17 5.19
N MET A 20 -22.61 -20.68 4.33
CA MET A 20 -21.64 -21.48 3.59
C MET A 20 -20.24 -20.93 3.82
N ASP A 21 -19.36 -21.77 4.36
CA ASP A 21 -17.96 -21.40 4.56
C ASP A 21 -17.14 -21.80 3.33
N GLU A 22 -16.67 -20.81 2.57
CA GLU A 22 -15.89 -20.96 1.34
C GLU A 22 -16.36 -22.10 0.40
N PRO A 23 -17.62 -22.04 -0.08
CA PRO A 23 -18.21 -23.14 -0.86
C PRO A 23 -17.53 -23.39 -2.20
N THR A 24 -16.71 -22.43 -2.67
CA THR A 24 -15.98 -22.49 -3.93
C THR A 24 -14.49 -22.82 -3.76
N ALA A 25 -14.02 -23.05 -2.54
CA ALA A 25 -12.63 -23.41 -2.29
C ALA A 25 -12.24 -24.70 -3.01
N HIS A 26 -11.04 -24.70 -3.61
CA HIS A 26 -10.47 -25.83 -4.36
C HIS A 26 -11.26 -26.26 -5.61
N LEU A 27 -12.24 -25.48 -6.06
CA LEU A 27 -12.93 -25.72 -7.33
C LEU A 27 -12.23 -24.99 -8.48
N ASP A 28 -12.26 -25.57 -9.68
CA ASP A 28 -11.89 -24.85 -10.90
C ASP A 28 -12.96 -23.80 -11.27
N LEU A 29 -12.60 -22.88 -12.17
CA LEU A 29 -13.46 -21.77 -12.59
C LEU A 29 -14.87 -22.21 -13.05
N SER A 30 -14.97 -23.32 -13.77
CA SER A 30 -16.25 -23.83 -14.28
C SER A 30 -17.14 -24.31 -13.13
N ASN A 31 -16.57 -25.06 -12.20
CA ASN A 31 -17.26 -25.57 -11.03
C ASN A 31 -17.60 -24.46 -10.01
N GLN A 32 -16.74 -23.45 -9.85
CA GLN A 32 -17.02 -22.25 -9.06
C GLN A 32 -18.24 -21.51 -9.61
N HIS A 33 -18.23 -21.20 -10.92
CA HIS A 33 -19.36 -20.57 -11.60
C HIS A 33 -20.65 -21.38 -11.40
N ARG A 34 -20.61 -22.70 -11.62
CA ARG A 34 -21.78 -23.57 -11.46
C ARG A 34 -22.37 -23.50 -10.05
N VAL A 35 -21.55 -23.54 -9.01
CA VAL A 35 -22.02 -23.50 -7.62
C VAL A 35 -22.63 -22.13 -7.31
N LEU A 36 -21.95 -21.04 -7.66
CA LEU A 36 -22.42 -19.69 -7.36
C LEU A 36 -23.68 -19.30 -8.16
N GLU A 37 -23.80 -19.75 -9.41
CA GLU A 37 -24.99 -19.56 -10.22
C GLU A 37 -26.21 -20.27 -9.59
N ILE A 38 -26.03 -21.50 -9.10
CA ILE A 38 -27.09 -22.21 -8.38
C ILE A 38 -27.50 -21.45 -7.12
N VAL A 39 -26.53 -20.97 -6.34
CA VAL A 39 -26.81 -20.17 -5.14
C VAL A 39 -27.56 -18.89 -5.49
N HIS A 40 -27.13 -18.18 -6.54
CA HIS A 40 -27.79 -16.96 -7.01
C HIS A 40 -29.24 -17.22 -7.42
N GLN A 41 -29.51 -18.26 -8.21
CA GLN A 41 -30.86 -18.62 -8.65
C GLN A 41 -31.76 -19.03 -7.48
N LEU A 42 -31.24 -19.77 -6.51
CA LEU A 42 -31.97 -20.13 -5.30
C LEU A 42 -32.25 -18.91 -4.42
N GLY A 43 -31.34 -17.94 -4.39
CA GLY A 43 -31.53 -16.65 -3.70
C GLY A 43 -32.75 -15.88 -4.20
N GLN A 44 -33.09 -16.02 -5.49
CA GLN A 44 -34.29 -15.42 -6.09
C GLN A 44 -35.60 -16.17 -5.75
N GLN A 45 -35.52 -17.29 -5.02
CA GLN A 45 -36.67 -18.13 -4.64
C GLN A 45 -36.91 -18.12 -3.11
N ASP A 46 -36.84 -16.92 -2.50
CA ASP A 46 -37.06 -16.68 -1.06
C ASP A 46 -36.07 -17.38 -0.11
N LEU A 47 -34.87 -17.73 -0.59
CA LEU A 47 -33.79 -18.25 0.24
C LEU A 47 -32.72 -17.18 0.43
N SER A 48 -32.12 -17.11 1.61
CA SER A 48 -30.99 -16.23 1.89
C SER A 48 -29.72 -17.03 2.04
N PHE A 49 -28.64 -16.57 1.40
CA PHE A 49 -27.32 -17.17 1.53
C PHE A 49 -26.35 -16.19 2.15
N ILE A 50 -25.57 -16.66 3.13
CA ILE A 50 -24.42 -15.95 3.66
C ILE A 50 -23.21 -16.79 3.30
N ILE A 51 -22.31 -16.23 2.50
CA ILE A 51 -21.14 -16.93 1.98
C ILE A 51 -19.88 -16.22 2.46
N SER A 52 -18.97 -16.95 3.10
CA SER A 52 -17.59 -16.46 3.26
C SER A 52 -16.81 -16.77 1.97
N SER A 53 -16.03 -15.80 1.51
CA SER A 53 -15.19 -15.95 0.32
C SER A 53 -13.92 -15.12 0.47
N HIS A 54 -12.81 -15.66 -0.04
CA HIS A 54 -11.57 -14.92 -0.22
C HIS A 54 -11.42 -14.34 -1.64
N GLU A 55 -12.35 -14.66 -2.54
CA GLU A 55 -12.33 -14.27 -3.95
C GLU A 55 -13.26 -13.07 -4.21
N PRO A 56 -12.72 -11.84 -4.33
CA PRO A 56 -13.55 -10.64 -4.45
C PRO A 56 -14.26 -10.56 -5.81
N ASN A 57 -13.74 -11.24 -6.85
CA ASN A 57 -14.39 -11.32 -8.16
C ASN A 57 -15.67 -12.18 -8.12
N ASP A 58 -15.72 -13.22 -7.28
CA ASP A 58 -16.94 -13.99 -7.07
C ASP A 58 -18.02 -13.13 -6.39
N ALA A 59 -17.63 -12.40 -5.33
CA ALA A 59 -18.53 -11.46 -4.67
C ALA A 59 -19.02 -10.37 -5.64
N LEU A 60 -18.13 -9.84 -6.49
CA LEU A 60 -18.48 -8.85 -7.50
C LEU A 60 -19.52 -9.35 -8.52
N ALA A 61 -19.46 -10.64 -8.87
CA ALA A 61 -20.28 -11.24 -9.91
C ALA A 61 -21.65 -11.72 -9.40
N TYR A 62 -21.73 -12.31 -8.21
CA TYR A 62 -22.93 -13.03 -7.75
C TYR A 62 -23.61 -12.46 -6.50
N ALA A 63 -22.90 -11.66 -5.69
CA ALA A 63 -23.46 -11.20 -4.42
C ALA A 63 -24.38 -9.99 -4.61
N ASP A 64 -25.50 -10.00 -3.90
CA ASP A 64 -26.38 -8.82 -3.80
C ASP A 64 -25.78 -7.75 -2.88
N ASN A 65 -25.14 -8.20 -1.79
CA ASN A 65 -24.48 -7.36 -0.79
C ASN A 65 -23.14 -7.98 -0.39
N VAL A 66 -22.19 -7.13 -0.03
CA VAL A 66 -20.85 -7.50 0.45
C VAL A 66 -20.66 -6.91 1.85
N LEU A 67 -20.16 -7.75 2.75
CA LEU A 67 -19.66 -7.36 4.06
C LEU A 67 -18.16 -7.61 4.06
N LEU A 68 -17.37 -6.54 4.12
CA LEU A 68 -15.91 -6.62 4.07
C LEU A 68 -15.35 -6.67 5.50
N LEU A 69 -14.53 -7.68 5.80
CA LEU A 69 -13.92 -7.88 7.12
C LEU A 69 -12.41 -7.60 7.06
N SER A 70 -11.89 -6.90 8.07
CA SER A 70 -10.44 -6.74 8.29
C SER A 70 -10.12 -6.69 9.77
N GLY A 71 -9.09 -7.43 10.20
CA GLY A 71 -8.65 -7.45 11.59
C GLY A 71 -9.72 -7.92 12.61
N GLY A 72 -10.70 -8.71 12.15
CA GLY A 72 -11.83 -9.17 12.98
C GLY A 72 -13.01 -8.19 13.08
N TRP A 73 -12.97 -7.08 12.35
CA TRP A 73 -14.01 -6.04 12.37
C TRP A 73 -14.63 -5.85 10.99
N VAL A 74 -15.90 -5.44 10.98
CA VAL A 74 -16.59 -4.98 9.76
C VAL A 74 -15.97 -3.66 9.34
N THR A 75 -15.40 -3.65 8.14
CA THR A 75 -14.80 -2.47 7.52
C THR A 75 -15.85 -1.69 6.74
N GLU A 76 -16.69 -2.37 5.95
CA GLU A 76 -17.72 -1.74 5.13
C GLU A 76 -18.84 -2.74 4.78
N VAL A 77 -20.07 -2.25 4.55
CA VAL A 77 -21.23 -3.05 4.13
C VAL A 77 -22.04 -2.31 3.08
N GLY A 78 -22.41 -2.99 2.00
CA GLY A 78 -23.23 -2.40 0.93
C GLY A 78 -23.25 -3.27 -0.31
N THR A 79 -23.63 -2.70 -1.44
CA THR A 79 -23.58 -3.41 -2.73
C THR A 79 -22.13 -3.67 -3.15
N PRO A 80 -21.85 -4.68 -4.00
CA PRO A 80 -20.50 -4.90 -4.51
C PRO A 80 -19.88 -3.66 -5.17
N GLN A 81 -20.70 -2.79 -5.79
CA GLN A 81 -20.23 -1.59 -6.48
C GLN A 81 -19.79 -0.48 -5.52
N GLU A 82 -20.40 -0.41 -4.34
CA GLU A 82 -20.05 0.56 -3.28
C GLU A 82 -18.85 0.06 -2.47
N VAL A 83 -18.77 -1.24 -2.20
CA VAL A 83 -17.79 -1.83 -1.26
C VAL A 83 -16.48 -2.24 -1.94
N LEU A 84 -16.54 -2.87 -3.13
CA LEU A 84 -15.35 -3.45 -3.79
C LEU A 84 -14.60 -2.40 -4.60
N THR A 85 -14.13 -1.35 -3.92
CA THR A 85 -13.37 -0.24 -4.51
C THR A 85 -11.87 -0.42 -4.32
N GLU A 86 -11.05 0.19 -5.20
CA GLU A 86 -9.58 0.12 -5.09
C GLU A 86 -9.04 0.53 -3.71
N PRO A 87 -9.51 1.63 -3.05
CA PRO A 87 -9.00 2.01 -1.74
C PRO A 87 -9.35 0.98 -0.65
N LEU A 88 -10.58 0.48 -0.62
CA LEU A 88 -11.03 -0.49 0.39
C LEU A 88 -10.36 -1.85 0.20
N LEU A 89 -10.29 -2.33 -1.04
CA LEU A 89 -9.63 -3.60 -1.34
C LEU A 89 -8.12 -3.53 -1.07
N SER A 90 -7.46 -2.44 -1.46
CA SER A 90 -6.03 -2.28 -1.21
C SER A 90 -5.70 -2.21 0.29
N SER A 91 -6.60 -1.57 1.04
CA SER A 91 -6.58 -1.51 2.49
C SER A 91 -6.72 -2.88 3.14
N VAL A 92 -7.71 -3.67 2.73
CA VAL A 92 -8.05 -4.96 3.37
C VAL A 92 -7.07 -6.07 3.01
N TYR A 93 -6.61 -6.12 1.76
CA TYR A 93 -5.70 -7.17 1.28
C TYR A 93 -4.21 -6.83 1.41
N ASP A 94 -3.84 -5.63 1.88
CA ASP A 94 -2.43 -5.19 2.01
C ASP A 94 -1.62 -5.27 0.70
N ILE A 95 -2.27 -5.00 -0.42
CA ILE A 95 -1.69 -4.93 -1.76
C ILE A 95 -2.30 -3.78 -2.55
N GLN A 96 -1.66 -3.32 -3.64
CA GLN A 96 -2.39 -2.49 -4.59
C GLN A 96 -3.38 -3.34 -5.37
N THR A 97 -4.61 -2.83 -5.48
CA THR A 97 -5.66 -3.41 -6.32
C THR A 97 -6.09 -2.43 -7.40
N GLU A 98 -6.52 -2.96 -8.53
CA GLU A 98 -7.15 -2.22 -9.60
C GLU A 98 -8.55 -2.76 -9.83
N VAL A 99 -9.51 -1.86 -10.00
CA VAL A 99 -10.87 -2.21 -10.37
C VAL A 99 -11.08 -1.78 -11.82
N ILE A 100 -11.33 -2.77 -12.68
CA ILE A 100 -11.68 -2.55 -14.07
C ILE A 100 -13.17 -2.21 -14.13
N TYR A 101 -13.46 -1.07 -14.74
CA TYR A 101 -14.82 -0.59 -14.91
C TYR A 101 -15.24 -0.60 -16.37
N GLN A 102 -16.51 -0.87 -16.59
CA GLN A 102 -17.17 -0.74 -17.88
C GLN A 102 -18.23 0.36 -17.79
N HIS A 103 -18.30 1.19 -18.83
CA HIS A 103 -19.36 2.19 -18.95
C HIS A 103 -20.57 1.55 -19.64
N GLU A 104 -21.70 1.51 -18.95
CA GLU A 104 -22.99 1.04 -19.47
C GLU A 104 -24.07 2.06 -19.12
N ASN A 105 -24.82 2.53 -20.13
CA ASN A 105 -25.92 3.49 -19.96
C ASN A 105 -25.55 4.76 -19.15
N GLY A 106 -24.32 5.24 -19.30
CA GLY A 106 -23.83 6.42 -18.56
C GLY A 106 -23.38 6.13 -17.12
N ALA A 107 -23.56 4.90 -16.62
CA ALA A 107 -23.07 4.46 -15.31
C ALA A 107 -21.75 3.69 -15.43
N LYS A 108 -20.90 3.81 -14.41
CA LYS A 108 -19.62 3.11 -14.29
C LYS A 108 -19.84 1.87 -13.41
N LYS A 109 -19.67 0.67 -13.97
CA LYS A 109 -19.88 -0.61 -13.28
C LYS A 109 -18.57 -1.39 -13.17
N ALA A 110 -18.19 -1.81 -11.96
CA ALA A 110 -17.02 -2.66 -11.74
C ALA A 110 -17.25 -4.05 -12.36
N ARG A 111 -16.24 -4.56 -13.06
CA ARG A 111 -16.27 -5.83 -13.81
C ARG A 111 -15.19 -6.81 -13.39
N ALA A 112 -14.04 -6.33 -12.94
CA ALA A 112 -12.96 -7.19 -12.48
C ALA A 112 -12.11 -6.47 -11.44
N ILE A 113 -11.55 -7.25 -10.53
CA ILE A 113 -10.61 -6.82 -9.50
C ILE A 113 -9.30 -7.53 -9.77
N LEU A 114 -8.22 -6.77 -9.93
CA LEU A 114 -6.91 -7.27 -10.28
C LEU A 114 -5.88 -6.87 -9.21
N PRO A 115 -5.01 -7.79 -8.75
CA PRO A 115 -3.87 -7.40 -7.95
C PRO A 115 -2.85 -6.68 -8.84
N ARG A 116 -2.46 -5.45 -8.46
CA ARG A 116 -1.38 -4.72 -9.13
C ARG A 116 -0.03 -5.10 -8.54
N ARG A 117 0.86 -5.59 -9.39
CA ARG A 117 2.27 -5.75 -9.03
C ARG A 117 2.92 -4.36 -8.97
N PRO A 118 3.70 -4.04 -7.92
CA PRO A 118 4.49 -2.82 -7.90
C PRO A 118 5.32 -2.67 -9.17
N LEU A 119 5.36 -1.46 -9.71
CA LEU A 119 6.14 -1.16 -10.91
C LEU A 119 7.63 -1.37 -10.64
N VAL A 120 8.33 -2.02 -11.55
CA VAL A 120 9.80 -2.06 -11.53
C VAL A 120 10.28 -0.86 -12.33
N VAL A 121 10.70 0.18 -11.60
CA VAL A 121 11.11 1.46 -12.19
C VAL A 121 12.58 1.63 -11.92
N LYS A 122 13.37 1.82 -12.97
CA LYS A 122 14.78 2.19 -12.86
C LYS A 122 14.90 3.70 -12.73
N PRO A 123 15.65 4.24 -11.75
CA PRO A 123 15.82 5.69 -11.61
C PRO A 123 16.31 6.38 -12.89
N GLU A 124 17.17 5.71 -13.65
CA GLU A 124 17.75 6.20 -14.91
C GLU A 124 16.69 6.41 -16.00
N SER A 125 15.54 5.72 -15.90
CA SER A 125 14.42 5.93 -16.83
C SER A 125 13.84 7.34 -16.75
N LEU A 126 14.20 8.15 -15.75
CA LEU A 126 13.85 9.57 -15.72
C LEU A 126 14.31 10.32 -16.99
N HIS A 127 15.41 9.89 -17.62
CA HIS A 127 15.92 10.46 -18.87
C HIS A 127 15.21 9.94 -20.13
N GLU A 128 14.43 8.85 -19.99
CA GLU A 128 13.71 8.24 -21.10
C GLU A 128 12.40 8.99 -21.36
N GLU A 129 12.20 9.42 -22.60
CA GLU A 129 10.96 10.05 -23.04
C GLU A 129 9.79 9.06 -22.85
N ASP A 130 8.70 9.55 -22.26
CA ASP A 130 7.48 8.80 -21.94
C ASP A 130 7.60 7.64 -20.92
N SER A 131 8.74 7.53 -20.23
CA SER A 131 8.84 6.68 -19.04
C SER A 131 7.84 7.08 -17.93
N PHE A 132 7.64 6.17 -16.98
CA PHE A 132 6.83 6.46 -15.80
C PHE A 132 7.37 7.68 -15.03
N LEU A 133 8.68 7.74 -14.80
CA LEU A 133 9.30 8.83 -14.04
C LEU A 133 9.22 10.15 -14.81
N SER A 134 9.50 10.17 -16.11
CA SER A 134 9.42 11.41 -16.89
C SER A 134 7.99 11.95 -16.94
N LYS A 135 6.97 11.09 -16.99
CA LYS A 135 5.56 11.47 -16.86
C LYS A 135 5.22 12.03 -15.48
N VAL A 136 5.67 11.39 -14.40
CA VAL A 136 5.46 11.90 -13.02
C VAL A 136 6.10 13.27 -12.85
N PHE A 137 7.35 13.44 -13.32
CA PHE A 137 8.04 14.71 -13.25
C PHE A 137 7.40 15.79 -14.13
N ARG A 138 6.83 15.44 -15.28
CA ARG A 138 6.09 16.38 -16.13
C ARG A 138 4.80 16.86 -15.47
N ASN A 139 4.04 15.95 -14.87
CA ASN A 139 2.73 16.22 -14.26
C ASN A 139 2.81 16.88 -12.88
N ARG A 140 4.00 17.05 -12.32
CA ARG A 140 4.23 17.64 -10.99
C ARG A 140 3.68 19.06 -10.81
N LYS A 141 3.49 19.78 -11.92
CA LYS A 141 2.91 21.14 -11.93
C LYS A 141 1.39 21.16 -11.79
N GLU A 142 0.72 20.05 -12.10
CA GLU A 142 -0.75 19.97 -12.06
C GLU A 142 -1.24 19.57 -10.67
N LYS A 143 -0.59 18.58 -10.06
CA LYS A 143 -0.92 18.10 -8.70
C LYS A 143 0.27 17.39 -8.05
N PRO A 144 0.38 17.42 -6.71
CA PRO A 144 1.38 16.65 -5.97
C PRO A 144 1.34 15.16 -6.32
N GLN A 145 2.51 14.54 -6.52
CA GLN A 145 2.67 13.12 -6.84
C GLN A 145 3.43 12.40 -5.73
N ILE A 146 2.88 11.30 -5.22
CA ILE A 146 3.58 10.45 -4.24
C ILE A 146 4.03 9.17 -4.93
N ILE A 147 5.31 8.83 -4.77
CA ILE A 147 5.90 7.55 -5.16
C ILE A 147 6.30 6.80 -3.88
N LEU A 148 5.58 5.73 -3.56
CA LEU A 148 5.92 4.81 -2.48
C LEU A 148 6.96 3.80 -2.97
N VAL A 149 8.16 3.87 -2.41
CA VAL A 149 9.25 2.95 -2.68
C VAL A 149 9.17 1.80 -1.67
N THR A 150 8.73 0.63 -2.13
CA THR A 150 8.51 -0.56 -1.28
C THR A 150 9.46 -1.71 -1.63
N GLY A 151 9.62 -2.66 -0.71
CA GLY A 151 10.53 -3.79 -0.84
C GLY A 151 11.04 -4.32 0.50
N LEU A 152 11.55 -5.55 0.50
CA LEU A 152 12.11 -6.19 1.69
C LEU A 152 13.30 -5.39 2.26
N SER A 153 13.60 -5.59 3.55
CA SER A 153 14.82 -5.04 4.14
C SER A 153 16.05 -5.48 3.35
N GLY A 154 16.89 -4.53 2.95
CA GLY A 154 18.06 -4.82 2.08
C GLY A 154 17.74 -4.97 0.59
N SER A 155 16.51 -4.74 0.13
CA SER A 155 16.15 -4.87 -1.29
C SER A 155 16.74 -3.79 -2.21
N GLY A 156 17.36 -2.75 -1.65
CA GLY A 156 17.90 -1.60 -2.39
C GLY A 156 17.04 -0.33 -2.37
N LYS A 157 16.03 -0.20 -1.50
CA LYS A 157 15.16 1.00 -1.45
C LYS A 157 15.93 2.31 -1.25
N THR A 158 16.80 2.36 -0.24
CA THR A 158 17.65 3.55 0.01
C THR A 158 18.63 3.79 -1.13
N SER A 159 19.15 2.73 -1.77
CA SER A 159 20.00 2.85 -2.96
C SER A 159 19.22 3.39 -4.16
N TRP A 160 17.97 2.96 -4.35
CA TRP A 160 17.06 3.49 -5.36
C TRP A 160 16.79 4.97 -5.13
N CYS A 161 16.51 5.38 -3.89
CA CYS A 161 16.35 6.78 -3.51
C CYS A 161 17.64 7.58 -3.79
N THR A 162 18.79 7.02 -3.43
CA THR A 162 20.09 7.65 -3.70
C THR A 162 20.31 7.88 -5.20
N GLN A 163 19.91 6.93 -6.05
CA GLN A 163 20.07 7.06 -7.48
C GLN A 163 19.07 8.08 -8.08
N ILE A 164 17.79 8.04 -7.71
CA ILE A 164 16.81 9.02 -8.25
C ILE A 164 17.15 10.45 -7.85
N ILE A 165 17.74 10.66 -6.65
CA ILE A 165 18.27 11.97 -6.24
C ILE A 165 19.33 12.46 -7.25
N LYS A 166 20.27 11.58 -7.64
CA LYS A 166 21.31 11.93 -8.63
C LYS A 166 20.72 12.22 -10.00
N GLU A 167 19.80 11.38 -10.48
CA GLU A 167 19.19 11.57 -11.80
C GLU A 167 18.35 12.85 -11.86
N ALA A 168 17.59 13.15 -10.80
CA ALA A 168 16.81 14.38 -10.70
C ALA A 168 17.72 15.61 -10.67
N ALA A 169 18.79 15.59 -9.86
CA ALA A 169 19.76 16.67 -9.79
C ALA A 169 20.48 16.89 -11.14
N ALA A 170 20.79 15.82 -11.89
CA ALA A 170 21.40 15.90 -13.22
C ALA A 170 20.50 16.62 -14.25
N LEU A 171 19.17 16.56 -14.06
CA LEU A 171 18.19 17.30 -14.85
C LEU A 171 17.87 18.70 -14.30
N GLY A 172 18.59 19.13 -13.26
CA GLY A 172 18.43 20.44 -12.64
C GLY A 172 17.24 20.55 -11.69
N HIS A 173 16.65 19.43 -11.26
CA HIS A 173 15.60 19.43 -10.26
C HIS A 173 16.16 19.68 -8.86
N SER A 174 15.49 20.54 -8.09
CA SER A 174 15.82 20.71 -6.68
C SER A 174 15.37 19.50 -5.87
N VAL A 175 16.21 19.06 -4.93
CA VAL A 175 15.94 17.89 -4.08
C VAL A 175 16.08 18.28 -2.62
N GLU A 176 15.17 17.81 -1.78
CA GLU A 176 15.21 18.04 -0.34
C GLU A 176 14.67 16.84 0.44
N GLY A 177 14.75 16.92 1.77
CA GLY A 177 14.19 15.92 2.67
C GLY A 177 15.27 15.07 3.32
N ILE A 178 14.87 13.87 3.75
CA ILE A 178 15.66 13.01 4.62
C ILE A 178 15.94 11.68 3.94
N LEU A 179 17.23 11.31 3.87
CA LEU A 179 17.69 9.98 3.47
C LEU A 179 18.26 9.24 4.67
N SER A 180 18.06 7.91 4.75
CA SER A 180 18.48 7.11 5.91
C SER A 180 19.40 5.95 5.52
N PRO A 181 20.64 6.24 5.06
CA PRO A 181 21.58 5.21 4.64
C PRO A 181 22.00 4.32 5.81
N GLY A 182 22.31 3.07 5.49
CA GLY A 182 22.85 2.12 6.46
C GLY A 182 24.31 2.38 6.78
N ILE A 183 24.65 2.29 8.07
CA ILE A 183 26.04 2.15 8.50
C ILE A 183 26.36 0.66 8.49
N PHE A 184 27.44 0.28 7.81
CA PHE A 184 27.90 -1.10 7.71
C PHE A 184 29.27 -1.22 8.35
N ASP A 185 29.41 -2.22 9.22
CA ASP A 185 30.70 -2.68 9.70
C ASP A 185 30.99 -4.02 9.00
N SER A 186 32.00 -4.02 8.15
CA SER A 186 32.25 -5.08 7.17
C SER A 186 30.99 -5.34 6.30
N GLU A 187 30.30 -6.47 6.48
CA GLU A 187 29.07 -6.81 5.74
C GLU A 187 27.79 -6.67 6.57
N ARG A 188 27.91 -6.34 7.86
CA ARG A 188 26.76 -6.27 8.78
C ARG A 188 26.32 -4.82 8.96
N LYS A 189 25.04 -4.54 8.67
CA LYS A 189 24.40 -3.25 9.00
C LYS A 189 24.44 -3.05 10.53
N SER A 190 25.29 -2.14 11.00
CA SER A 190 25.56 -1.81 12.40
C SER A 190 24.77 -0.60 12.89
N GLY A 191 24.28 0.24 11.97
CA GLY A 191 23.49 1.43 12.29
C GLY A 191 22.71 1.99 11.11
N ILE A 192 22.03 3.10 11.37
CA ILE A 192 21.31 3.91 10.36
C ILE A 192 21.74 5.36 10.59
N GLU A 193 22.10 6.07 9.51
CA GLU A 193 22.27 7.52 9.54
C GLU A 193 20.97 8.21 9.16
N VAL A 194 20.88 9.50 9.46
CA VAL A 194 19.90 10.41 8.89
C VAL A 194 20.66 11.55 8.23
N VAL A 195 20.32 11.85 6.98
CA VAL A 195 21.00 12.83 6.14
C VAL A 195 19.96 13.85 5.67
N ASP A 196 20.21 15.12 5.95
CA ASP A 196 19.46 16.23 5.34
C ASP A 196 20.00 16.48 3.93
N LEU A 197 19.16 16.28 2.92
CA LEU A 197 19.56 16.42 1.52
C LEU A 197 19.83 17.86 1.11
N ALA A 198 19.27 18.84 1.83
CA ALA A 198 19.48 20.25 1.52
C ALA A 198 20.87 20.74 1.99
N SER A 199 21.27 20.40 3.23
CA SER A 199 22.55 20.83 3.80
C SER A 199 23.69 19.82 3.63
N GLY A 200 23.36 18.54 3.42
CA GLY A 200 24.32 17.42 3.47
C GLY A 200 24.73 17.02 4.89
N GLU A 201 24.19 17.67 5.93
CA GLU A 201 24.47 17.34 7.34
C GLU A 201 23.97 15.91 7.66
N ARG A 202 24.76 15.18 8.47
CA ARG A 202 24.48 13.80 8.83
C ARG A 202 24.49 13.62 10.34
N LYS A 203 23.56 12.79 10.84
CA LYS A 203 23.55 12.31 12.23
C LYS A 203 23.33 10.81 12.27
N ARG A 204 23.75 10.16 13.36
CA ARG A 204 23.41 8.76 13.60
C ARG A 204 21.96 8.69 14.07
N LEU A 205 21.11 8.01 13.32
CA LEU A 205 19.68 7.88 13.60
C LEU A 205 19.38 6.69 14.52
N ALA A 206 20.02 5.56 14.28
CA ALA A 206 19.75 4.35 15.03
C ALA A 206 20.97 3.43 15.15
N ARG A 207 20.99 2.68 16.25
CA ARG A 207 21.97 1.61 16.56
C ARG A 207 21.26 0.28 16.76
N LEU A 208 21.99 -0.82 16.60
CA LEU A 208 21.48 -2.14 16.94
C LEU A 208 21.07 -2.18 18.42
N ARG A 209 19.94 -2.83 18.71
CA ARG A 209 19.46 -2.98 20.06
C ARG A 209 20.36 -3.95 20.84
N GLU A 210 20.98 -3.44 21.89
CA GLU A 210 21.56 -4.24 22.97
C GLU A 210 20.48 -4.41 24.07
N GLU A 211 20.49 -5.51 24.82
CA GLU A 211 19.41 -5.86 25.76
C GLU A 211 19.16 -4.74 26.80
N GLY A 212 18.01 -4.05 26.65
CA GLY A 212 17.61 -2.94 27.53
C GLY A 212 16.18 -2.48 27.25
N ARG A 213 15.47 -2.01 28.30
CA ARG A 213 14.11 -1.44 28.25
C ARG A 213 14.18 0.06 28.55
N GLY A 214 13.74 0.93 27.63
CA GLY A 214 13.59 2.37 27.91
C GLY A 214 13.47 3.33 26.72
N GLU A 215 13.99 2.99 25.53
CA GLU A 215 14.16 3.96 24.42
C GLU A 215 13.22 3.71 23.22
N ILE A 216 13.03 4.72 22.35
CA ILE A 216 12.29 4.59 21.08
C ILE A 216 12.93 3.47 20.26
N SER A 217 12.23 2.36 20.11
CA SER A 217 12.82 1.15 19.55
C SER A 217 11.86 0.35 18.70
N THR A 218 12.44 -0.29 17.69
CA THR A 218 11.84 -1.41 16.96
C THR A 218 12.48 -2.71 17.47
N PRO A 219 12.03 -3.92 17.05
CA PRO A 219 12.64 -5.16 17.52
C PRO A 219 14.16 -5.22 17.32
N ARG A 220 14.71 -4.53 16.31
CA ARG A 220 16.13 -4.57 15.94
C ARG A 220 16.91 -3.28 16.21
N TRP A 221 16.25 -2.12 16.20
CA TRP A 221 16.90 -0.81 16.23
C TRP A 221 16.44 0.02 17.42
N VAL A 222 17.37 0.73 18.02
CA VAL A 222 17.13 1.79 19.00
C VAL A 222 17.45 3.13 18.33
N PHE A 223 16.46 4.02 18.30
CA PHE A 223 16.53 5.31 17.64
C PHE A 223 16.97 6.38 18.62
N ASP A 224 17.82 7.28 18.14
CA ASP A 224 18.27 8.47 18.84
C ASP A 224 17.16 9.55 18.77
N PRO A 225 16.56 9.96 19.91
CA PRO A 225 15.53 11.00 19.93
C PRO A 225 16.01 12.34 19.39
N ASP A 226 17.24 12.76 19.69
CA ASP A 226 17.77 14.05 19.27
C ASP A 226 18.00 14.08 17.75
N ALA A 227 18.39 12.94 17.18
CA ALA A 227 18.50 12.78 15.72
C ALA A 227 17.13 12.82 15.04
N LEU A 228 16.10 12.20 15.64
CA LEU A 228 14.72 12.25 15.14
C LEU A 228 14.13 13.66 15.20
N ASP A 229 14.30 14.36 16.32
CA ASP A 229 13.79 15.73 16.49
C ASP A 229 14.49 16.68 15.52
N TRP A 230 15.81 16.53 15.35
CA TRP A 230 16.55 17.27 14.33
C TRP A 230 16.02 17.00 12.92
N ALA A 231 15.77 15.73 12.56
CA ALA A 231 15.25 15.37 11.24
C ALA A 231 13.84 15.95 11.00
N ASN A 232 12.97 15.94 12.01
CA ASN A 232 11.66 16.56 11.94
C ASN A 232 11.74 18.07 11.74
N GLN A 233 12.64 18.77 12.46
CA GLN A 233 12.87 20.21 12.26
C GLN A 233 13.34 20.52 10.83
N ARG A 234 14.21 19.69 10.24
CA ARG A 234 14.64 19.85 8.84
C ARG A 234 13.49 19.67 7.85
N LEU A 235 12.61 18.69 8.08
CA LEU A 235 11.42 18.47 7.25
C LEU A 235 10.40 19.62 7.35
N GLN A 236 10.28 20.27 8.51
CA GLN A 236 9.38 21.42 8.72
C GLN A 236 9.90 22.71 8.07
N ASN A 237 11.21 22.95 8.13
CA ASN A 237 11.81 24.25 7.75
C ASN A 237 12.18 24.37 6.26
N SER A 238 11.81 23.42 5.40
CA SER A 238 12.23 23.45 4.01
C SER A 238 11.28 24.29 3.14
N ALA A 239 11.84 25.02 2.17
CA ALA A 239 11.14 25.99 1.34
C ALA A 239 10.36 25.37 0.15
N GLY A 240 10.37 24.04 0.02
CA GLY A 240 9.78 23.31 -1.09
C GLY A 240 10.77 23.03 -2.22
N SER A 241 10.78 21.79 -2.71
CA SER A 241 11.59 21.31 -3.84
C SER A 241 10.74 20.67 -4.94
N ASP A 242 11.36 20.43 -6.11
CA ASP A 242 10.77 19.57 -7.14
C ASP A 242 10.61 18.13 -6.64
N LEU A 243 11.57 17.63 -5.84
CA LEU A 243 11.60 16.27 -5.30
C LEU A 243 11.88 16.24 -3.79
N LEU A 244 10.91 15.75 -3.02
CA LEU A 244 11.03 15.47 -1.59
C LEU A 244 11.36 13.99 -1.38
N ILE A 245 12.37 13.70 -0.58
CA ILE A 245 12.70 12.33 -0.14
C ILE A 245 12.34 12.17 1.33
N ILE A 246 11.63 11.09 1.66
CA ILE A 246 11.40 10.69 3.04
C ILE A 246 11.71 9.20 3.14
N ASP A 247 12.91 8.88 3.61
CA ASP A 247 13.33 7.50 3.86
C ASP A 247 12.87 7.02 5.26
N GLU A 248 12.68 5.71 5.42
CA GLU A 248 12.36 5.01 6.68
C GLU A 248 10.98 5.32 7.34
N LEU A 249 9.91 5.61 6.58
CA LEU A 249 8.56 5.58 7.19
C LEU A 249 8.17 4.14 7.56
N GLY A 250 7.93 3.93 8.85
CA GLY A 250 7.81 2.60 9.43
C GLY A 250 6.74 2.50 10.52
N PRO A 251 6.84 1.47 11.39
CA PRO A 251 5.87 1.24 12.45
C PRO A 251 5.82 2.37 13.49
N LEU A 252 6.89 3.15 13.64
CA LEU A 252 6.90 4.28 14.58
C LEU A 252 5.88 5.32 14.13
N GLU A 253 5.89 5.67 12.85
CA GLU A 253 5.06 6.71 12.27
C GLU A 253 3.61 6.22 12.09
N PHE A 254 3.42 5.06 11.46
CA PHE A 254 2.08 4.57 11.13
C PHE A 254 1.30 3.96 12.30
N LEU A 255 1.98 3.43 13.34
CA LEU A 255 1.32 2.68 14.41
C LEU A 255 1.48 3.29 15.80
N ARG A 256 2.51 4.11 16.01
CA ARG A 256 2.86 4.62 17.34
C ARG A 256 2.84 6.13 17.45
N ASN A 257 2.53 6.84 16.36
CA ASN A 257 2.59 8.29 16.28
C ASN A 257 3.91 8.85 16.83
N LYS A 258 5.04 8.28 16.36
CA LYS A 258 6.42 8.66 16.70
C LYS A 258 7.30 8.65 15.45
N GLY A 259 8.52 9.15 15.53
CA GLY A 259 9.49 9.09 14.43
C GLY A 259 9.41 10.33 13.54
N LEU A 260 9.45 10.17 12.20
CA LEU A 260 9.45 11.28 11.24
C LEU A 260 8.04 11.86 10.97
N LEU A 261 7.36 12.33 12.03
CA LEU A 261 5.99 12.84 11.96
C LEU A 261 5.84 14.10 11.09
N ALA A 262 6.85 14.98 11.07
CA ALA A 262 6.85 16.14 10.19
C ALA A 262 6.77 15.74 8.72
N GLY A 263 7.42 14.63 8.35
CA GLY A 263 7.34 14.08 7.00
C GLY A 263 5.94 13.60 6.66
N LEU A 264 5.28 12.88 7.58
CA LEU A 264 3.89 12.45 7.41
C LEU A 264 2.93 13.63 7.26
N GLU A 265 3.03 14.62 8.13
CA GLU A 265 2.16 15.80 8.10
C GLU A 265 2.31 16.57 6.78
N ARG A 266 3.54 16.72 6.31
CA ARG A 266 3.84 17.39 5.05
C ARG A 266 3.29 16.63 3.84
N LEU A 267 3.32 15.29 3.87
CA LEU A 267 2.72 14.44 2.85
C LEU A 267 1.19 14.61 2.81
N ASP A 268 0.55 14.66 3.97
CA ASP A 268 -0.91 14.83 4.06
C ASP A 268 -1.38 16.22 3.61
N GLN A 269 -0.58 17.25 3.90
CA GLN A 269 -0.86 18.63 3.50
C GLN A 269 -0.57 18.88 2.00
N GLY A 270 0.03 17.92 1.29
CA GLY A 270 0.37 18.09 -0.13
C GLY A 270 1.48 19.13 -0.38
N GLN A 271 2.32 19.43 0.60
CA GLN A 271 3.37 20.47 0.53
C GLN A 271 4.65 19.97 -0.17
N PHE A 272 4.50 19.52 -1.42
CA PHE A 272 5.56 19.02 -2.29
C PHE A 272 5.05 18.94 -3.74
N GLN A 273 5.95 18.89 -4.72
CA GLN A 273 5.58 18.58 -6.11
C GLN A 273 5.63 17.07 -6.35
N ILE A 274 6.74 16.44 -5.97
CA ILE A 274 6.94 14.99 -6.01
C ILE A 274 7.51 14.56 -4.67
N ALA A 275 6.97 13.48 -4.09
CA ALA A 275 7.54 12.86 -2.90
C ALA A 275 7.88 11.40 -3.17
N CYS A 276 9.14 11.02 -2.99
CA CYS A 276 9.58 9.63 -2.92
C CYS A 276 9.66 9.20 -1.45
N VAL A 277 8.79 8.27 -1.07
CA VAL A 277 8.59 7.87 0.32
C VAL A 277 8.92 6.39 0.47
N VAL A 278 9.93 6.07 1.28
CA VAL A 278 10.29 4.67 1.54
C VAL A 278 9.37 4.12 2.62
N VAL A 279 8.61 3.09 2.28
CA VAL A 279 7.68 2.43 3.20
C VAL A 279 8.01 0.94 3.26
N ARG A 280 7.88 0.35 4.45
CA ARG A 280 8.00 -1.12 4.60
C ARG A 280 6.85 -1.81 3.88
N SER A 281 7.12 -2.95 3.23
CA SER A 281 6.09 -3.70 2.49
C SER A 281 4.86 -4.02 3.33
N SER A 282 5.04 -4.35 4.61
CA SER A 282 3.97 -4.66 5.58
C SER A 282 3.16 -3.46 6.04
N LEU A 283 3.46 -2.25 5.57
CA LEU A 283 2.75 -1.01 5.88
C LEU A 283 2.19 -0.37 4.60
N LEU A 284 2.23 -1.10 3.48
CA LEU A 284 1.79 -0.59 2.20
C LEU A 284 0.27 -0.31 2.21
N SER A 285 -0.56 -1.19 2.78
CA SER A 285 -1.98 -0.93 3.03
C SER A 285 -2.21 0.41 3.71
N LYS A 286 -1.55 0.64 4.86
CA LYS A 286 -1.71 1.85 5.66
C LYS A 286 -1.27 3.10 4.91
N ALA A 287 -0.19 3.00 4.12
CA ALA A 287 0.25 4.08 3.25
C ALA A 287 -0.76 4.35 2.13
N LEU A 288 -1.38 3.32 1.53
CA LEU A 288 -2.39 3.48 0.49
C LEU A 288 -3.75 3.93 1.04
N GLN A 289 -4.11 3.57 2.27
CA GLN A 289 -5.26 4.13 2.98
C GLN A 289 -5.09 5.64 3.18
N ARG A 290 -3.88 6.07 3.58
CA ARG A 290 -3.56 7.48 3.80
C ARG A 290 -3.38 8.26 2.49
N TRP A 291 -2.79 7.62 1.48
CA TRP A 291 -2.50 8.21 0.17
C TRP A 291 -3.00 7.30 -0.98
N PRO A 292 -4.32 7.27 -1.24
CA PRO A 292 -4.91 6.33 -2.21
C PRO A 292 -4.43 6.51 -3.65
N SER A 293 -4.00 7.72 -4.01
CA SER A 293 -3.50 8.05 -5.35
C SER A 293 -2.00 7.84 -5.53
N ALA A 294 -1.30 7.29 -4.53
CA ALA A 294 0.15 7.11 -4.59
C ALA A 294 0.55 6.00 -5.58
N HIS A 295 1.63 6.25 -6.32
CA HIS A 295 2.24 5.24 -7.19
C HIS A 295 3.15 4.33 -6.37
N VAL A 296 3.13 3.02 -6.61
CA VAL A 296 3.98 2.08 -5.86
C VAL A 296 5.03 1.49 -6.77
N VAL A 297 6.30 1.68 -6.40
CA VAL A 297 7.46 1.18 -7.11
C VAL A 297 8.25 0.20 -6.24
N ARG A 298 8.84 -0.81 -6.86
CA ARG A 298 9.82 -1.69 -6.21
C ARG A 298 11.16 -0.96 -6.13
N GLY A 299 11.62 -0.67 -4.92
CA GLY A 299 12.96 -0.18 -4.65
C GLY A 299 13.98 -1.31 -4.79
N ARG A 300 14.21 -1.74 -6.03
CA ARG A 300 15.24 -2.68 -6.46
C ARG A 300 16.02 -2.02 -7.59
N LEU A 301 17.35 -2.03 -7.48
CA LEU A 301 18.27 -1.74 -8.57
C LEU A 301 18.54 -3.03 -9.35
#